data_AF-K1SX05-F1
#
_entry.id   AF-K1SX05-F1
#
_cell.length_a   1.000
_cell.length_b   1.000
_cell.length_c   1.000
_cell.angle_alpha   90.00
_cell.angle_beta   90.00
_cell.angle_gamma   90.00
#
_symmetry.space_group_name_H-M   'P 1'
#
loop_
_entity.id
_entity.type
_entity.pdbx_description
1 polymer ?
#
loop_
_entity_poly.entity_id
_entity_poly.type
_entity_poly.pdbx_seq_one_letter_code
_entity_poly.pdbx_strand_id
1 'polypeptide(L)'
;MIFRYPDYYEKFSCIAGACEDTCCAGWEIDIDDKSYEYYKTVGGAFGEMLRQNIKEYENDEEDAYESHGFILKEGRRCPFLNENQLCVIYQELGEQALCDVCTDTPRDFLEYGGARELALSASCPEAGRLIYRNKEKMKVVEKEISEPFPWKETEDEQVLADEILFARNQAITILQNRSICV
;
A
#
# COMPACT_ATOMS: atom_id res chain seq x y z
N MET A 1 19.95 -2.51 6.89
CA MET A 1 18.89 -2.08 7.84
C MET A 1 18.09 -3.30 8.24
N ILE A 2 17.20 -3.17 9.24
CA ILE A 2 16.33 -4.28 9.65
C ILE A 2 15.01 -4.19 8.89
N PHE A 3 14.57 -5.28 8.28
CA PHE A 3 13.19 -5.47 7.87
C PHE A 3 12.42 -6.14 9.00
N ARG A 4 11.34 -5.50 9.44
CA ARG A 4 10.49 -5.99 10.50
C ARG A 4 9.08 -6.14 9.99
N TYR A 5 8.42 -7.27 10.21
CA TYR A 5 7.07 -7.48 9.69
C TYR A 5 6.33 -8.57 10.47
N PRO A 6 4.99 -8.58 10.45
CA PRO A 6 4.22 -9.64 11.09
C PRO A 6 4.34 -10.96 10.31
N ASP A 7 4.35 -12.09 11.00
CA ASP A 7 4.53 -13.44 10.42
C ASP A 7 3.48 -13.86 9.38
N TYR A 8 2.37 -13.13 9.26
CA TYR A 8 1.39 -13.31 8.21
C TYR A 8 1.66 -12.47 6.93
N TYR A 9 2.58 -11.51 6.97
CA TYR A 9 2.87 -10.61 5.85
C TYR A 9 3.25 -11.38 4.57
N GLU A 10 4.15 -12.36 4.70
CA GLU A 10 4.63 -13.18 3.59
C GLU A 10 3.55 -14.11 3.00
N LYS A 11 2.42 -14.29 3.70
CA LYS A 11 1.31 -15.14 3.24
C LYS A 11 0.33 -14.38 2.34
N PHE A 12 0.44 -13.06 2.28
CA PHE A 12 -0.48 -12.23 1.51
C PHE A 12 -0.23 -12.35 0.01
N SER A 13 -1.30 -12.62 -0.72
CA SER A 13 -1.36 -12.56 -2.17
C SER A 13 -2.70 -11.97 -2.58
N CYS A 14 -2.70 -11.04 -3.54
CA CYS A 14 -3.92 -10.45 -4.05
C CYS A 14 -4.75 -11.53 -4.77
N ILE A 15 -6.03 -11.64 -4.40
CA ILE A 15 -6.97 -12.59 -5.02
C ILE A 15 -7.67 -12.03 -6.27
N ALA A 16 -7.24 -10.85 -6.72
CA ALA A 16 -7.66 -10.16 -7.93
C ALA A 16 -9.20 -10.13 -8.08
N GLY A 17 -9.74 -10.63 -9.19
CA GLY A 17 -11.17 -10.59 -9.47
C GLY A 17 -12.06 -11.40 -8.52
N ALA A 18 -11.49 -12.23 -7.65
CA ALA A 18 -12.22 -12.90 -6.57
C ALA A 18 -12.41 -12.03 -5.31
N CYS A 19 -11.86 -10.80 -5.30
CA CYS A 19 -11.98 -9.88 -4.18
C CYS A 19 -13.44 -9.38 -4.07
N GLU A 20 -14.03 -9.55 -2.88
CA GLU A 20 -15.40 -9.13 -2.59
C GLU A 20 -15.53 -7.61 -2.37
N ASP A 21 -14.41 -6.96 -2.04
CA ASP A 21 -14.30 -5.51 -1.83
C ASP A 21 -12.98 -5.03 -2.46
N THR A 22 -13.05 -4.54 -3.69
CA THR A 22 -11.88 -4.24 -4.52
C THR A 22 -11.23 -2.92 -4.13
N CYS A 23 -9.90 -2.90 -4.01
CA CYS A 23 -9.15 -1.66 -3.81
C CYS A 23 -9.23 -0.71 -5.03
N CYS A 24 -9.76 -1.15 -6.17
CA CYS A 24 -9.95 -0.30 -7.34
C CYS A 24 -11.28 0.48 -7.31
N ALA A 25 -11.92 0.64 -6.15
CA ALA A 25 -13.13 1.42 -5.98
C ALA A 25 -13.20 2.08 -4.58
N GLY A 26 -13.92 3.21 -4.48
CA GLY A 26 -14.30 3.82 -3.20
C GLY A 26 -13.41 4.95 -2.68
N TRP A 27 -12.24 5.19 -3.29
CA TRP A 27 -11.25 6.19 -2.85
C TRP A 27 -10.51 6.78 -4.06
N GLU A 28 -9.77 7.87 -3.85
CA GLU A 28 -8.96 8.47 -4.92
C GLU A 28 -7.80 7.52 -5.23
N ILE A 29 -7.37 7.49 -6.49
CA ILE A 29 -6.18 6.75 -6.91
C ILE A 29 -5.24 7.74 -7.55
N ASP A 30 -4.24 8.13 -6.78
CA ASP A 30 -3.19 9.02 -7.24
C ASP A 30 -2.18 8.24 -8.09
N ILE A 31 -1.51 8.96 -8.97
CA ILE A 31 -0.56 8.41 -9.93
C ILE A 31 0.77 9.09 -9.65
N ASP A 32 1.76 8.30 -9.26
CA ASP A 32 3.13 8.79 -9.09
C ASP A 32 3.68 9.35 -10.40
N ASP A 33 4.53 10.36 -10.30
CA ASP A 33 5.12 11.05 -11.46
C ASP A 33 5.78 10.08 -12.46
N LYS A 34 6.44 9.03 -11.97
CA LYS A 34 7.12 8.04 -12.82
C LYS A 34 6.10 7.25 -13.66
N SER A 35 5.00 6.82 -13.06
CA SER A 35 3.91 6.14 -13.75
C SER A 35 3.16 7.06 -14.70
N TYR A 36 2.95 8.33 -14.31
CA TYR A 36 2.36 9.33 -15.19
C TYR A 36 3.21 9.56 -16.44
N GLU A 37 4.52 9.77 -16.29
CA GLU A 37 5.45 9.90 -17.42
C GLU A 37 5.43 8.65 -18.31
N TYR A 38 5.41 7.47 -17.71
CA TYR A 38 5.32 6.21 -18.46
C TYR A 38 4.03 6.12 -19.28
N TYR A 39 2.86 6.40 -18.68
CA TYR A 39 1.56 6.35 -19.35
C TYR A 39 1.47 7.30 -20.55
N LYS A 40 2.16 8.46 -20.52
CA LYS A 40 2.23 9.36 -21.68
C LYS A 40 2.92 8.74 -22.89
N THR A 41 3.87 7.83 -22.67
CA THR A 41 4.61 7.15 -23.74
C THR A 41 3.85 5.98 -24.36
N VAL A 42 2.79 5.48 -23.71
CA VAL A 42 2.03 4.33 -24.21
C VAL A 42 1.30 4.70 -25.50
N GLY A 43 1.55 3.92 -26.54
CA GLY A 43 0.98 4.12 -27.87
C GLY A 43 -0.37 3.42 -28.07
N GLY A 44 -1.00 3.71 -29.22
CA GLY A 44 -2.23 3.04 -29.65
C GLY A 44 -3.47 3.42 -28.83
N ALA A 45 -4.56 2.68 -29.07
CA ALA A 45 -5.87 2.95 -28.47
C ALA A 45 -5.84 2.88 -26.93
N PHE A 46 -5.05 1.97 -26.36
CA PHE A 46 -4.92 1.86 -24.90
C PHE A 46 -4.21 3.08 -24.29
N GLY A 47 -3.15 3.57 -24.93
CA GLY A 47 -2.47 4.79 -24.51
C GLY A 47 -3.36 6.03 -24.58
N GLU A 48 -4.22 6.13 -25.60
CA GLU A 48 -5.24 7.20 -25.68
C GLU A 48 -6.24 7.10 -24.52
N MET A 49 -6.71 5.88 -24.22
CA MET A 49 -7.60 5.64 -23.09
C MET A 49 -6.96 5.99 -21.74
N LEU A 50 -5.67 5.68 -21.55
CA LEU A 50 -4.90 6.09 -20.36
C LEU A 50 -4.96 7.60 -20.18
N ARG A 51 -4.49 8.36 -21.16
CA ARG A 51 -4.40 9.83 -21.09
C ARG A 51 -5.76 10.50 -20.92
N GLN A 52 -6.83 9.97 -21.51
CA GLN A 52 -8.19 10.50 -21.36
C GLN A 52 -8.78 10.29 -19.96
N ASN A 53 -8.22 9.38 -19.17
CA ASN A 53 -8.72 9.04 -17.83
C ASN A 53 -7.75 9.48 -16.73
N ILE A 54 -6.83 10.41 -17.02
CA ILE A 54 -5.95 11.02 -16.03
C ILE A 54 -6.37 12.48 -15.84
N LYS A 55 -6.45 12.92 -14.59
CA LYS A 55 -6.60 14.33 -14.20
C LYS A 55 -5.30 14.81 -13.58
N GLU A 56 -5.03 16.10 -13.78
CA GLU A 56 -4.00 16.85 -13.08
C GLU A 56 -4.66 17.62 -11.95
N TYR A 57 -4.01 17.68 -10.80
CA TYR A 57 -4.42 18.50 -9.66
C TYR A 57 -3.78 19.89 -9.79
N GLU A 58 -4.54 20.94 -9.47
CA GLU A 58 -3.98 22.28 -9.32
C GLU A 58 -3.23 22.32 -7.98
N ASN A 59 -1.91 22.15 -8.03
CA ASN A 59 -1.06 22.22 -6.84
C ASN A 59 -0.82 23.68 -6.46
N ASP A 60 -1.66 24.23 -5.60
CA ASP A 60 -1.45 25.55 -4.99
C ASP A 60 -0.56 25.50 -3.74
N GLU A 61 -0.08 24.31 -3.33
CA GLU A 61 0.68 24.11 -2.10
C GLU A 61 2.00 23.34 -2.34
N GLU A 62 3.07 23.74 -1.63
CA GLU A 62 4.42 23.14 -1.67
C GLU A 62 4.45 21.67 -1.19
N ASP A 63 3.36 21.18 -0.56
CA ASP A 63 3.28 19.88 0.12
C ASP A 63 2.33 18.87 -0.56
N ALA A 64 1.88 19.12 -1.80
CA ALA A 64 1.08 18.15 -2.53
C ALA A 64 1.93 16.92 -2.91
N TYR A 65 1.57 15.76 -2.35
CA TYR A 65 2.33 14.50 -2.52
C TYR A 65 2.29 13.96 -3.96
N GLU A 66 1.20 14.18 -4.70
CA GLU A 66 1.06 13.76 -6.09
C GLU A 66 0.27 14.78 -6.89
N SER A 67 0.67 15.01 -8.14
CA SER A 67 0.05 16.01 -9.03
C SER A 67 -0.98 15.40 -9.99
N HIS A 68 -1.15 14.08 -9.96
CA HIS A 68 -1.90 13.32 -10.96
C HIS A 68 -2.78 12.26 -10.29
N GLY A 69 -3.93 11.98 -10.90
CA GLY A 69 -4.81 10.91 -10.45
C GLY A 69 -5.71 10.38 -11.55
N PHE A 70 -6.36 9.24 -11.32
CA PHE A 70 -7.34 8.73 -12.28
C PHE A 70 -8.69 9.47 -12.18
N ILE A 71 -9.31 9.73 -13.32
CA ILE A 71 -10.70 10.19 -13.40
C ILE A 71 -11.60 8.99 -13.10
N LEU A 72 -12.12 8.93 -11.88
CA LEU A 72 -12.96 7.83 -11.42
C LEU A 72 -14.37 7.90 -12.03
N LYS A 73 -14.93 6.73 -12.31
CA LYS A 73 -16.33 6.56 -12.73
C LYS A 73 -17.26 6.67 -11.53
N GLU A 74 -18.57 6.61 -11.79
CA GLU A 74 -19.62 6.57 -10.77
C GLU A 74 -19.30 5.57 -9.64
N GLY A 75 -19.57 5.94 -8.39
CA GLY A 75 -19.18 5.16 -7.23
C GLY A 75 -17.67 5.13 -6.96
N ARG A 76 -16.91 6.12 -7.45
CA ARG A 76 -15.45 6.23 -7.31
C ARG A 76 -14.73 4.98 -7.82
N ARG A 77 -15.21 4.44 -8.93
CA ARG A 77 -14.69 3.20 -9.50
C ARG A 77 -13.57 3.49 -10.50
N CYS A 78 -12.44 2.81 -10.36
CA CYS A 78 -11.31 2.95 -11.28
C CYS A 78 -11.76 2.71 -12.73
N PRO A 79 -11.40 3.60 -13.68
CA PRO A 79 -11.80 3.46 -15.07
C PRO A 79 -11.21 2.22 -15.74
N PHE A 80 -10.08 1.71 -15.23
CA PHE A 80 -9.35 0.54 -15.72
C PHE A 80 -9.72 -0.77 -15.04
N LEU A 81 -10.69 -0.79 -14.13
CA LEU A 81 -11.21 -2.05 -13.59
C LEU A 81 -12.27 -2.60 -14.57
N ASN A 82 -12.10 -3.81 -15.09
CA ASN A 82 -13.07 -4.39 -16.03
C ASN A 82 -14.27 -5.06 -15.31
N GLU A 83 -15.22 -5.60 -16.07
CA GLU A 83 -16.43 -6.26 -15.54
C GLU A 83 -16.11 -7.53 -14.73
N ASN A 84 -14.98 -8.17 -14.99
CA ASN A 84 -14.47 -9.33 -14.26
C ASN A 84 -13.65 -8.94 -13.02
N GLN A 85 -13.69 -7.67 -12.59
CA GLN A 85 -12.93 -7.14 -11.44
C GLN A 85 -11.40 -7.28 -11.59
N LEU A 86 -10.89 -7.21 -12.83
CA LEU A 86 -9.45 -7.25 -13.13
C LEU A 86 -8.96 -5.89 -13.65
N CYS A 87 -7.74 -5.53 -13.27
CA CYS A 87 -7.09 -4.30 -13.71
C CYS A 87 -6.58 -4.43 -15.15
N VAL A 88 -7.10 -3.61 -16.06
CA VAL A 88 -6.73 -3.62 -17.46
C VAL A 88 -5.31 -3.08 -17.68
N ILE A 89 -4.81 -2.15 -16.84
CA ILE A 89 -3.40 -1.70 -16.91
C ILE A 89 -2.45 -2.88 -16.72
N TYR A 90 -2.70 -3.69 -15.69
CA TYR A 90 -1.91 -4.90 -15.45
C TYR A 90 -2.01 -5.88 -16.63
N GLN A 91 -3.21 -6.07 -17.20
CA GLN A 91 -3.43 -7.00 -18.31
C GLN A 91 -2.69 -6.57 -19.60
N GLU A 92 -2.69 -5.28 -19.91
CA GLU A 92 -2.12 -4.73 -21.15
C GLU A 92 -0.62 -4.44 -21.04
N LEU A 93 -0.18 -3.91 -19.90
CA LEU A 93 1.17 -3.38 -19.72
C LEU A 93 2.01 -4.17 -18.71
N GLY A 94 1.41 -5.04 -17.89
CA GLY A 94 2.09 -5.82 -16.86
C GLY A 94 2.19 -5.13 -15.50
N GLU A 95 2.72 -5.85 -14.52
CA GLU A 95 2.83 -5.43 -13.12
C GLU A 95 3.66 -4.15 -12.95
N GLN A 96 4.77 -4.04 -13.68
CA GLN A 96 5.71 -2.92 -13.60
C GLN A 96 5.14 -1.59 -14.11
N ALA A 97 3.96 -1.61 -14.71
CA ALA A 97 3.26 -0.43 -15.19
C ALA A 97 2.29 0.15 -14.16
N LEU A 98 2.05 -0.54 -13.04
CA LEU A 98 1.17 -0.03 -11.99
C LEU A 98 1.83 1.15 -11.26
N CYS A 99 1.03 2.14 -10.86
CA CYS A 99 1.48 3.20 -9.97
C CYS A 99 1.75 2.69 -8.56
N ASP A 100 2.53 3.46 -7.79
CA ASP A 100 3.00 3.07 -6.46
C ASP A 100 1.83 2.65 -5.55
N VAL A 101 0.75 3.45 -5.50
CA VAL A 101 -0.45 3.11 -4.73
C VAL A 101 -1.08 1.77 -5.13
N CYS A 102 -1.07 1.42 -6.43
CA CYS A 102 -1.62 0.16 -6.93
C CYS A 102 -0.70 -1.03 -6.66
N THR A 103 0.61 -0.79 -6.63
CA THR A 103 1.63 -1.81 -6.35
C THR A 103 1.71 -2.13 -4.86
N ASP A 104 1.64 -1.08 -4.04
CA ASP A 104 1.85 -1.20 -2.60
C ASP A 104 0.58 -1.67 -1.91
N THR A 105 -0.60 -1.13 -2.23
CA THR A 105 -1.84 -1.49 -1.53
C THR A 105 -2.09 -3.01 -1.54
N PRO A 106 -2.30 -3.66 -0.37
CA PRO A 106 -2.49 -3.10 0.98
C PRO A 106 -1.24 -3.13 1.87
N ARG A 107 -0.06 -3.35 1.31
CA ARG A 107 1.23 -3.23 2.01
C ARG A 107 1.51 -1.76 2.29
N ASP A 108 2.12 -1.54 3.44
CA ASP A 108 2.58 -0.24 3.88
C ASP A 108 3.87 -0.44 4.69
N PHE A 109 4.63 0.62 4.88
CA PHE A 109 5.81 0.58 5.72
C PHE A 109 6.07 1.88 6.46
N LEU A 110 6.69 1.76 7.64
CA LEU A 110 7.23 2.87 8.40
C LEU A 110 8.72 2.65 8.63
N GLU A 111 9.51 3.69 8.44
CA GLU A 111 10.95 3.65 8.66
C GLU A 111 11.31 4.42 9.92
N TYR A 112 11.85 3.72 10.92
CA TYR A 112 12.27 4.28 12.20
C TYR A 112 13.20 3.31 12.95
N GLY A 113 14.11 3.84 13.77
CA GLY A 113 15.02 3.05 14.60
C GLY A 113 15.92 2.10 13.80
N GLY A 114 16.45 2.57 12.67
CA GLY A 114 17.26 1.77 11.75
C GLY A 114 16.52 0.59 11.10
N ALA A 115 15.18 0.57 11.15
CA ALA A 115 14.34 -0.50 10.63
C ALA A 115 13.25 0.01 9.69
N ARG A 116 12.97 -0.74 8.64
CA ARG A 116 11.73 -0.63 7.85
C ARG A 116 10.73 -1.65 8.39
N GLU A 117 9.68 -1.17 9.02
CA GLU A 117 8.59 -2.00 9.54
C GLU A 117 7.44 -2.07 8.53
N LEU A 118 7.20 -3.26 7.99
CA LEU A 118 6.16 -3.54 7.00
C LEU A 118 4.87 -3.96 7.69
N ALA A 119 3.75 -3.52 7.14
CA ALA A 119 2.41 -3.86 7.59
C ALA A 119 1.48 -4.20 6.41
N LEU A 120 0.33 -4.80 6.73
CA LEU A 120 -0.79 -4.92 5.79
C LEU A 120 -1.97 -4.16 6.37
N SER A 121 -2.59 -3.32 5.55
CA SER A 121 -3.82 -2.63 5.91
C SER A 121 -5.01 -3.58 5.92
N ALA A 122 -5.81 -3.51 6.97
CA ALA A 122 -7.06 -4.24 7.08
C ALA A 122 -8.18 -3.70 6.16
N SER A 123 -7.92 -2.64 5.38
CA SER A 123 -8.83 -2.18 4.32
C SER A 123 -8.97 -3.20 3.19
N CYS A 124 -7.96 -4.05 2.97
CA CYS A 124 -8.10 -5.17 2.04
C CYS A 124 -8.75 -6.37 2.75
N PRO A 125 -9.84 -6.94 2.22
CA PRO A 125 -10.53 -8.06 2.86
C PRO A 125 -9.64 -9.32 2.95
N GLU A 126 -8.74 -9.54 1.98
CA GLU A 126 -7.82 -10.68 2.05
C GLU A 126 -6.72 -10.49 3.10
N ALA A 127 -6.17 -9.28 3.24
CA ALA A 127 -5.29 -8.95 4.35
C ALA A 127 -6.02 -9.06 5.70
N GLY A 128 -7.26 -8.56 5.78
CA GLY A 128 -8.13 -8.69 6.94
C GLY A 128 -8.39 -10.15 7.32
N ARG A 129 -8.57 -11.06 6.34
CA ARG A 129 -8.68 -12.50 6.62
C ARG A 129 -7.43 -13.05 7.29
N LEU A 130 -6.24 -12.66 6.83
CA LEU A 130 -4.97 -13.08 7.45
C LEU A 130 -4.82 -12.53 8.87
N ILE A 131 -5.19 -11.26 9.09
CA ILE A 131 -5.07 -10.58 10.39
C ILE A 131 -6.08 -11.15 11.40
N TYR A 132 -7.37 -11.22 11.02
CA TYR A 132 -8.45 -11.51 11.96
C TYR A 132 -8.74 -13.01 12.13
N ARG A 133 -8.44 -13.85 11.13
CA ARG A 133 -8.68 -15.31 11.25
C ARG A 133 -7.51 -16.06 11.87
N ASN A 134 -6.39 -15.39 12.15
CA ASN A 134 -5.27 -16.02 12.84
C ASN A 134 -5.63 -16.34 14.30
N LYS A 135 -5.68 -17.64 14.61
CA LYS A 135 -5.96 -18.14 15.95
C LYS A 135 -4.72 -18.10 16.85
N GLU A 136 -3.54 -18.16 16.25
CA GLU A 136 -2.28 -18.09 16.96
C GLU A 136 -1.91 -16.63 17.26
N LYS A 137 -1.07 -16.44 18.28
CA LYS A 137 -0.45 -15.14 18.52
C LYS A 137 0.44 -14.79 17.33
N MET A 138 0.25 -13.60 16.79
CA MET A 138 1.12 -13.01 15.80
C MET A 138 2.55 -12.92 16.34
N LYS A 139 3.51 -13.11 15.45
CA LYS A 139 4.92 -12.89 15.76
C LYS A 139 5.46 -11.79 14.88
N VAL A 140 6.34 -10.98 15.44
CA VAL A 140 7.15 -10.04 14.69
C VAL A 140 8.38 -10.80 14.21
N VAL A 141 8.63 -10.76 12.92
CA VAL A 141 9.82 -11.32 12.27
C VAL A 141 10.76 -10.18 11.95
N GLU A 142 12.05 -10.35 12.25
CA GLU A 142 13.11 -9.41 11.87
C GLU A 142 14.11 -10.10 10.95
N LYS A 143 14.52 -9.41 9.89
CA LYS A 143 15.53 -9.84 8.93
C LYS A 143 16.49 -8.69 8.69
N GLU A 144 17.79 -8.95 8.84
CA GLU A 144 18.80 -7.97 8.43
C GLU A 144 18.97 -8.01 6.91
N ILE A 145 19.01 -6.84 6.29
CA ILE A 145 19.24 -6.68 4.86
C ILE A 145 20.42 -5.75 4.60
N SER A 146 21.05 -5.90 3.43
CA SER A 146 22.26 -5.16 3.03
C SER A 146 22.03 -3.69 2.74
N GLU A 147 20.78 -3.28 2.48
CA GLU A 147 20.46 -1.89 2.19
C GLU A 147 20.67 -1.01 3.44
N PRO A 148 21.32 0.16 3.33
CA PRO A 148 21.46 1.07 4.46
C PRO A 148 20.08 1.67 4.82
N PHE A 149 19.95 2.15 6.06
CA PHE A 149 18.80 2.96 6.43
C PHE A 149 18.88 4.30 5.69
N PRO A 150 17.76 4.90 5.21
CA PRO A 150 17.85 5.92 4.16
C PRO A 150 18.40 7.26 4.64
N TRP A 151 18.34 7.55 5.93
CA TRP A 151 18.97 8.72 6.54
C TRP A 151 19.71 8.39 7.83
N LYS A 152 20.46 9.35 8.34
CA LYS A 152 21.07 9.26 9.67
C LYS A 152 20.12 9.87 10.68
N GLU A 153 19.60 9.03 11.57
CA GLU A 153 18.71 9.46 12.64
C GLU A 153 19.44 10.31 13.69
N THR A 154 18.79 11.38 14.11
CA THR A 154 19.14 12.22 15.25
C THR A 154 18.88 11.49 16.57
N GLU A 155 19.39 12.04 17.68
CA GLU A 155 19.11 11.49 19.02
C GLU A 155 17.61 11.53 19.33
N ASP A 156 16.92 12.61 18.96
CA ASP A 156 15.47 12.77 19.18
C ASP A 156 14.65 11.74 18.37
N GLU A 157 15.03 11.47 17.11
CA GLU A 157 14.40 10.43 16.29
C GLU A 157 14.60 9.03 16.87
N GLN A 158 15.77 8.74 17.45
CA GLN A 158 16.01 7.47 18.12
C GLN A 158 15.17 7.30 19.38
N VAL A 159 15.00 8.37 20.17
CA VAL A 159 14.08 8.35 21.34
C VAL A 159 12.65 8.10 20.88
N LEU A 160 12.19 8.80 19.83
CA LEU A 160 10.86 8.59 19.27
C LEU A 160 10.68 7.15 18.73
N ALA A 161 11.71 6.59 18.10
CA ALA A 161 11.69 5.22 17.62
C ALA A 161 11.46 4.19 18.75
N ASP A 162 12.11 4.39 19.91
CA ASP A 162 11.90 3.56 21.10
C ASP A 162 10.47 3.69 21.66
N GLU A 163 9.91 4.90 21.66
CA GLU A 163 8.52 5.16 22.09
C GLU A 163 7.50 4.50 21.16
N ILE A 164 7.70 4.61 19.84
CA ILE A 164 6.87 3.93 18.83
C ILE A 164 6.94 2.42 19.04
N LEU A 165 8.14 1.87 19.21
CA LEU A 165 8.34 0.44 19.43
C LEU A 165 7.63 -0.05 20.69
N PHE A 166 7.73 0.71 21.78
CA PHE A 166 7.03 0.43 23.03
C PHE A 166 5.51 0.43 22.84
N ALA A 167 4.95 1.50 22.27
CA ALA A 167 3.51 1.65 22.03
C ALA A 167 2.97 0.52 21.14
N ARG A 168 3.70 0.20 20.07
CA ARG A 168 3.39 -0.88 19.13
C ARG A 168 3.34 -2.24 19.85
N ASN A 169 4.33 -2.56 20.69
CA ASN A 169 4.36 -3.81 21.44
C ASN A 169 3.21 -3.93 22.45
N GLN A 170 2.84 -2.81 23.09
CA GLN A 170 1.68 -2.76 23.99
C GLN A 170 0.37 -2.97 23.22
N ALA A 171 0.21 -2.33 22.06
CA ALA A 171 -0.96 -2.51 21.20
C ALA A 171 -1.11 -3.98 20.77
N ILE A 172 -0.03 -4.63 20.31
CA ILE A 172 -0.04 -6.07 19.98
C ILE A 172 -0.42 -6.90 21.21
N THR A 173 0.13 -6.60 22.39
CA THR A 173 -0.17 -7.34 23.62
C THR A 173 -1.66 -7.28 23.97
N ILE A 174 -2.27 -6.09 23.87
CA ILE A 174 -3.70 -5.88 24.10
C ILE A 174 -4.51 -6.65 23.04
N LEU A 175 -4.21 -6.47 21.76
CA LEU A 175 -4.95 -7.10 20.67
C LEU A 175 -4.90 -8.63 20.77
N GLN A 176 -3.75 -9.21 21.14
CA GLN A 176 -3.60 -10.66 21.29
C GLN A 176 -4.27 -11.23 22.55
N ASN A 177 -4.71 -10.39 23.49
CA ASN A 177 -5.39 -10.85 24.68
C ASN A 177 -6.87 -11.16 24.39
N ARG A 178 -7.14 -12.40 24.01
CA ARG A 178 -8.49 -12.89 23.69
C ARG A 178 -9.42 -13.04 24.89
N SER A 179 -8.95 -12.81 26.13
CA SER A 179 -9.84 -12.76 27.30
C SER A 179 -10.52 -11.40 27.46
N ILE A 180 -10.03 -10.37 26.76
CA ILE A 180 -10.67 -9.05 26.72
C ILE A 180 -11.81 -9.16 25.71
N CYS A 181 -13.04 -9.27 26.20
CA CYS A 181 -14.23 -9.05 25.38
C CYS A 181 -14.38 -7.54 25.19
N VAL A 182 -14.35 -7.09 23.94
CA VAL A 182 -14.71 -5.72 23.55
C VAL A 182 -16.15 -5.74 23.04
#